data_AF-A0A5D4RVG6-F1
#
_entry.id   AF-A0A5D4RVG6-F1
#
_cell.length_a   1.000
_cell.length_b   1.000
_cell.length_c   1.000
_cell.angle_alpha   90.00
_cell.angle_beta   90.00
_cell.angle_gamma   90.00
#
_symmetry.space_group_name_H-M   'P 1'
#
loop_
_entity.id
_entity.type
_entity.pdbx_description
1 polymer ?
#
loop_
_entity_poly.entity_id
_entity_poly.type
_entity_poly.pdbx_seq_one_letter_code
_entity_poly.pdbx_strand_id
1 'polypeptide(L)'
;MREKDLLQLLTFIAEEDAQISTIVGFFINQLGYDVKSINQIVNHGVTMNIFQVIDNDQDFGNGIGIQSLSEIDWSTSNVKHEIHYNDSEDYRKKLFVANPKVPREFTCFIKG
;
A
#
# COMPACT_ATOMS: atom_id res chain seq x y z
N MET A 1 5.99 -5.49 -11.39
CA MET A 1 6.94 -4.64 -10.64
C MET A 1 8.19 -5.47 -10.35
N ARG A 2 9.39 -4.87 -10.25
CA ARG A 2 10.58 -5.62 -9.81
C ARG A 2 10.39 -6.08 -8.36
N GLU A 3 10.87 -7.27 -8.02
CA GLU A 3 10.67 -7.84 -6.67
C GLU A 3 11.11 -6.89 -5.54
N LYS A 4 12.29 -6.27 -5.68
CA LYS A 4 12.82 -5.33 -4.68
C LYS A 4 11.92 -4.11 -4.46
N ASP A 5 11.29 -3.60 -5.52
CA ASP A 5 10.45 -2.40 -5.42
C ASP A 5 9.08 -2.77 -4.85
N LEU A 6 8.59 -3.98 -5.16
CA LEU A 6 7.37 -4.50 -4.54
C LEU A 6 7.58 -4.72 -3.05
N LEU A 7 8.70 -5.32 -2.66
CA LEU A 7 9.05 -5.47 -1.26
C LEU A 7 9.13 -4.11 -0.57
N GLN A 8 9.77 -3.11 -1.21
CA GLN A 8 9.84 -1.75 -0.70
C GLN A 8 8.46 -1.10 -0.54
N LEU A 9 7.54 -1.27 -1.50
CA LEU A 9 6.17 -0.76 -1.39
C LEU A 9 5.43 -1.37 -0.18
N LEU A 10 5.53 -2.68 -0.02
CA LEU A 10 4.89 -3.39 1.09
C LEU A 10 5.50 -2.96 2.44
N THR A 11 6.83 -2.86 2.53
CA THR A 11 7.51 -2.36 3.74
C THR A 11 7.11 -0.91 4.03
N PHE A 12 7.00 -0.07 3.01
CA PHE A 12 6.58 1.33 3.18
C PHE A 12 5.16 1.42 3.77
N ILE A 13 4.22 0.60 3.29
CA ILE A 13 2.87 0.47 3.87
C ILE A 13 2.92 -0.04 5.31
N ALA A 14 3.86 -0.94 5.62
CA ALA A 14 4.05 -1.52 6.94
C ALA A 14 4.66 -0.54 7.95
N GLU A 15 5.29 0.56 7.53
CA GLU A 15 5.81 1.59 8.43
C GLU A 15 4.73 2.56 8.93
N GLU A 16 3.45 2.34 8.56
CA GLU A 16 2.24 3.06 9.04
C GLU A 16 2.15 4.55 8.65
N ASP A 17 2.92 4.99 7.66
CA ASP A 17 2.89 6.38 7.16
C ASP A 17 2.73 6.44 5.62
N ALA A 18 1.99 5.45 5.08
CA ALA A 18 1.84 5.25 3.65
C ALA A 18 0.73 6.11 3.05
N GLN A 19 0.94 7.43 3.11
CA GLN A 19 0.13 8.42 2.41
C GLN A 19 0.16 8.20 0.90
N ILE A 20 -1.00 8.36 0.26
CA ILE A 20 -1.13 8.22 -1.19
C ILE A 20 -0.18 9.19 -1.90
N SER A 21 -0.07 10.43 -1.44
CA SER A 21 0.85 11.42 -1.97
C SER A 21 2.31 10.92 -2.01
N THR A 22 2.77 10.26 -0.95
CA THR A 22 4.13 9.72 -0.84
C THR A 22 4.33 8.51 -1.75
N ILE A 23 3.34 7.60 -1.81
CA ILE A 23 3.37 6.45 -2.73
C ILE A 23 3.45 6.95 -4.18
N VAL A 24 2.64 7.93 -4.56
CA VAL A 24 2.65 8.52 -5.91
C VAL A 24 3.97 9.21 -6.18
N GLY A 25 4.46 10.01 -5.22
CA GLY A 25 5.74 10.72 -5.33
C GLY A 25 6.91 9.78 -5.59
N PHE A 26 6.97 8.64 -4.89
CA PHE A 26 8.09 7.72 -5.02
C PHE A 26 7.89 6.67 -6.14
N PHE A 27 6.84 5.86 -6.06
CA PHE A 27 6.69 4.72 -6.96
C PHE A 27 6.26 5.12 -8.37
N ILE A 28 5.37 6.10 -8.50
CA ILE A 28 4.85 6.54 -9.81
C ILE A 28 5.81 7.56 -10.42
N ASN A 29 6.12 8.64 -9.72
CA ASN A 29 6.88 9.74 -10.31
C ASN A 29 8.39 9.46 -10.38
N GLN A 30 9.00 8.88 -9.34
CA GLN A 30 10.46 8.63 -9.34
C GLN A 30 10.83 7.28 -9.98
N LEU A 31 10.14 6.20 -9.64
CA LEU A 31 10.42 4.87 -10.21
C LEU A 31 9.73 4.59 -11.54
N GLY A 32 8.78 5.45 -11.96
CA GLY A 32 8.13 5.37 -13.27
C GLY A 32 7.08 4.26 -13.39
N TYR A 33 6.56 3.73 -12.27
CA TYR A 33 5.47 2.77 -12.32
C TYR A 33 4.16 3.44 -12.70
N ASP A 34 3.30 2.73 -13.43
CA ASP A 34 1.99 3.24 -13.76
C ASP A 34 1.04 3.17 -12.54
N VAL A 35 0.15 4.17 -12.44
CA VAL A 35 -0.87 4.25 -11.38
C VAL A 35 -1.71 2.96 -11.31
N LYS A 36 -2.03 2.37 -12.47
CA LYS A 36 -2.87 1.17 -12.53
C LYS A 36 -2.18 -0.02 -11.86
N SER A 37 -0.87 -0.21 -12.03
CA SER A 37 -0.11 -1.25 -11.34
C SER A 37 -0.14 -1.08 -9.82
N ILE A 38 0.07 0.14 -9.32
CA ILE A 38 0.01 0.42 -7.86
C ILE A 38 -1.39 0.19 -7.32
N ASN A 39 -2.40 0.73 -8.00
CA ASN A 39 -3.81 0.55 -7.64
C ASN A 39 -4.20 -0.94 -7.61
N GLN A 40 -3.72 -1.75 -8.57
CA GLN A 40 -3.99 -3.19 -8.57
C GLN A 40 -3.39 -3.93 -7.36
N ILE A 41 -2.18 -3.55 -6.93
CA ILE A 41 -1.54 -4.13 -5.73
C ILE A 41 -2.34 -3.79 -4.48
N VAL A 42 -2.72 -2.52 -4.32
CA VAL A 42 -3.49 -2.04 -3.18
C VAL A 42 -4.88 -2.67 -3.16
N ASN A 43 -5.57 -2.71 -4.29
CA ASN A 43 -6.87 -3.36 -4.43
C ASN A 43 -6.83 -4.84 -4.07
N HIS A 44 -5.76 -5.52 -4.45
CA HIS A 44 -5.57 -6.92 -4.08
C HIS A 44 -5.44 -7.08 -2.56
N GLY A 45 -4.59 -6.27 -1.92
CA GLY A 45 -4.43 -6.30 -0.47
C GLY A 45 -5.72 -5.95 0.29
N VAL A 46 -6.50 -4.98 -0.18
CA VAL A 46 -7.81 -4.64 0.41
C VAL A 46 -8.81 -5.79 0.22
N THR A 47 -8.87 -6.38 -0.97
CA THR A 47 -9.77 -7.52 -1.26
C THR A 47 -9.46 -8.73 -0.37
N MET A 48 -8.19 -8.94 -0.03
CA MET A 48 -7.74 -10.00 0.88
C MET A 48 -7.83 -9.61 2.36
N ASN A 49 -8.37 -8.44 2.69
CA ASN A 49 -8.41 -7.89 4.05
C ASN A 49 -7.01 -7.77 4.70
N ILE A 50 -5.97 -7.54 3.89
CA ILE A 50 -4.58 -7.29 4.32
C ILE A 50 -4.34 -5.80 4.47
N PHE A 51 -4.96 -4.99 3.60
CA PHE A 51 -4.90 -3.53 3.67
C PHE A 51 -6.26 -2.93 3.98
N GLN A 52 -6.23 -1.74 4.56
CA GLN A 52 -7.34 -0.81 4.58
C GLN A 52 -6.85 0.54 4.08
N VAL A 53 -7.72 1.28 3.39
CA VAL A 53 -7.46 2.68 3.05
C VAL A 53 -8.33 3.53 3.94
N ILE A 54 -7.71 4.46 4.66
CA ILE A 54 -8.35 5.29 5.67
C ILE A 54 -8.07 6.76 5.39
N ASP A 55 -8.92 7.63 5.93
CA ASP A 55 -8.62 9.04 6.03
C ASP A 55 -7.53 9.28 7.09
N ASN A 56 -6.56 10.11 6.75
CA ASN A 56 -5.50 10.65 7.60
C ASN A 56 -6.02 11.78 8.50
N ASP A 57 -7.28 11.72 8.91
CA ASP A 57 -7.80 12.62 9.94
C ASP A 57 -7.37 12.04 11.31
N GLN A 58 -6.79 12.88 12.16
CA GLN A 58 -6.20 12.51 13.45
C GLN A 58 -7.17 11.83 14.45
N ASP A 59 -8.44 11.67 14.08
CA ASP A 59 -9.46 10.95 14.84
C ASP A 59 -9.67 9.55 14.24
N PHE A 60 -8.90 8.58 14.75
CA PHE A 60 -9.06 7.12 14.55
C PHE A 60 -10.48 6.58 14.86
N GLY A 61 -11.44 7.42 15.25
CA GLY A 61 -12.80 7.04 15.65
C GLY A 61 -13.78 6.81 14.49
N ASN A 62 -13.49 7.30 13.28
CA ASN A 62 -14.35 7.16 12.12
C ASN A 62 -13.53 6.70 10.91
N GLY A 63 -12.94 5.51 10.97
CA GLY A 63 -12.40 4.86 9.78
C GLY A 63 -13.52 4.67 8.76
N ILE A 64 -13.73 5.65 7.88
CA ILE A 64 -14.55 5.49 6.69
C ILE A 64 -13.68 4.62 5.77
N GLY A 65 -13.79 3.30 5.94
CA GLY A 65 -13.20 2.38 4.99
C GLY A 65 -13.69 2.79 3.61
N ILE A 66 -12.79 3.26 2.75
CA ILE A 66 -13.15 3.71 1.41
C ILE A 66 -13.95 2.57 0.76
N GLN A 67 -15.25 2.79 0.53
CA GLN A 67 -16.15 1.76 0.05
C GLN A 67 -15.81 1.31 -1.38
N SER A 68 -15.11 2.16 -2.14
CA SER A 68 -14.59 1.83 -3.45
C SER A 68 -13.24 2.48 -3.74
N LEU A 69 -12.24 1.65 -4.04
CA LEU A 69 -10.89 2.09 -4.39
C LEU A 69 -10.83 2.83 -5.74
N SER A 70 -11.93 2.85 -6.50
CA SER A 70 -12.10 3.72 -7.67
C SER A 70 -12.17 5.21 -7.30
N GLU A 71 -12.40 5.54 -6.03
CA GLU A 71 -12.54 6.91 -5.53
C GLU A 71 -11.21 7.48 -5.00
N ILE A 72 -10.15 6.68 -4.96
CA ILE A 72 -8.83 7.16 -4.52
C ILE A 72 -8.24 8.10 -5.57
N ASP A 73 -7.99 9.34 -5.17
CA ASP A 73 -7.19 10.27 -5.94
C ASP A 73 -5.71 9.86 -5.90
N TRP A 74 -5.23 9.23 -6.97
CA TRP A 74 -3.82 8.85 -7.12
C TRP A 74 -2.94 10.03 -7.57
N SER A 75 -3.00 11.13 -6.83
CA SER A 75 -2.20 12.33 -7.07
C SER A 75 -1.28 12.65 -5.88
N THR A 76 -0.22 13.41 -6.13
CA THR A 76 0.65 13.94 -5.06
C THR A 76 -0.05 14.94 -4.14
N SER A 77 -1.23 15.43 -4.52
CA SER A 77 -2.04 16.34 -3.71
C SER A 77 -2.90 15.58 -2.69
N ASN A 78 -3.04 14.26 -2.83
CA ASN A 78 -3.82 13.43 -1.91
C ASN A 78 -3.00 13.11 -0.64
N VAL A 79 -2.98 14.07 0.28
CA VAL A 79 -2.43 13.93 1.65
C VAL A 79 -3.47 13.40 2.65
N LYS A 80 -4.71 13.23 2.19
CA LYS A 80 -5.85 12.87 3.03
C LYS A 80 -6.01 11.39 3.24
N HIS A 81 -5.50 10.55 2.33
CA HIS A 81 -5.71 9.11 2.42
C HIS A 81 -4.38 8.39 2.67
N GLU A 82 -4.45 7.35 3.49
CA GLU A 82 -3.34 6.46 3.83
C GLU A 82 -3.73 5.01 3.67
N ILE A 83 -2.73 4.17 3.38
CA ILE A 83 -2.88 2.72 3.28
C ILE A 83 -2.27 2.10 4.53
N HIS A 84 -3.05 1.32 5.26
CA HIS A 84 -2.64 0.69 6.52
C HIS A 84 -2.73 -0.83 6.38
N TYR A 85 -1.84 -1.56 7.07
CA TYR A 85 -1.99 -3.00 7.25
C TYR A 85 -3.12 -3.30 8.23
N ASN A 86 -3.99 -4.25 7.88
CA ASN A 86 -4.84 -4.90 8.86
C ASN A 86 -3.99 -5.97 9.56
N ASP A 87 -3.51 -5.67 10.77
CA ASP A 87 -2.45 -6.45 11.43
C ASP A 87 -2.96 -7.75 12.11
N SER A 88 -4.17 -8.20 11.78
CA SER A 88 -4.77 -9.42 12.35
C SER A 88 -3.99 -10.71 12.03
N GLU A 89 -3.12 -10.68 11.01
CA GLU A 89 -2.46 -11.85 10.43
C GLU A 89 -0.92 -11.75 10.42
N ASP A 90 -0.34 -10.83 11.21
CA ASP A 90 1.11 -10.65 11.37
C ASP A 90 1.88 -10.40 10.04
N TYR A 91 1.19 -9.89 9.00
CA TYR A 91 1.83 -9.59 7.71
C TYR A 91 2.95 -8.57 7.85
N ARG A 92 2.73 -7.57 8.70
CA ARG A 92 3.71 -6.53 9.01
C ARG A 92 5.01 -7.12 9.55
N LYS A 93 4.93 -8.06 10.49
CA LYS A 93 6.09 -8.72 11.11
C LYS A 93 6.96 -9.48 10.09
N LYS A 94 6.35 -10.06 9.05
CA LYS A 94 7.08 -10.80 8.00
C LYS A 94 7.98 -9.88 7.15
N LEU A 95 7.73 -8.58 7.16
CA LEU A 95 8.50 -7.57 6.42
C LEU A 95 9.69 -7.00 7.22
N PHE A 96 9.68 -7.15 8.56
CA PHE A 96 10.73 -6.65 9.46
C PHE A 96 11.63 -7.78 10.00
N VAL A 97 12.10 -8.65 9.11
CA VAL A 97 13.06 -9.73 9.42
C VAL A 97 14.39 -9.51 8.69
N ALA A 98 15.45 -10.23 9.09
CA ALA A 98 16.79 -10.02 8.55
C ALA A 98 16.93 -10.22 7.02
N ASN A 99 16.04 -11.02 6.41
CA ASN A 99 15.97 -11.22 4.98
C ASN A 99 14.50 -11.26 4.54
N PRO A 100 13.84 -10.09 4.46
CA PRO A 100 12.43 -10.04 4.15
C PRO A 100 12.21 -10.44 2.70
N LYS A 101 11.09 -11.12 2.46
CA LYS A 101 10.68 -11.54 1.12
C LYS A 101 9.28 -11.01 0.85
N VAL A 102 8.95 -10.85 -0.42
CA VAL A 102 7.58 -10.54 -0.82
C VAL A 102 6.64 -11.63 -0.27
N PRO A 103 5.62 -11.28 0.53
CA PRO A 103 4.62 -12.23 1.00
C PRO A 103 3.95 -12.94 -0.18
N ARG A 104 3.61 -14.21 0.00
CA ARG A 104 3.13 -15.10 -1.08
C ARG A 104 1.97 -14.48 -1.84
N GLU A 105 1.08 -13.81 -1.13
CA GLU A 105 -0.13 -13.14 -1.60
C GLU A 105 0.18 -12.10 -2.69
N PHE A 106 1.34 -11.44 -2.61
CA PHE A 106 1.74 -10.39 -3.56
C PHE A 106 2.71 -10.87 -4.65
N THR A 107 3.17 -12.11 -4.61
CA THR A 107 4.16 -12.62 -5.59
C THR A 107 3.68 -12.56 -7.04
N CYS A 108 2.37 -12.57 -7.28
CA CYS A 108 1.78 -12.43 -8.62
C CYS A 108 2.04 -11.07 -9.29
N PHE A 109 2.46 -10.05 -8.52
CA PHE A 109 2.80 -8.72 -9.05
C PHE A 109 4.28 -8.59 -9.44
N ILE A 110 5.10 -9.59 -9.14
CA ILE A 110 6.50 -9.64 -9.56
C ILE A 110 6.53 -9.87 -11.07
N LYS A 111 7.22 -8.98 -11.80
CA LYS A 111 7.50 -9.12 -13.23
C LYS A 111 9.02 -9.22 -13.40
N GLY A 112 9.45 -10.15 -14.25
CA GLY A 112 10.87 -10.39 -14.57
C GLY A 112 11.54 -9.20 -15.23
#